data_AF-A0A1V9FUD3-F1
#
_entry.id   AF-A0A1V9FUD3-F1
#
_cell.length_a   1.000
_cell.length_b   1.000
_cell.length_c   1.000
_cell.angle_alpha   90.00
_cell.angle_beta   90.00
_cell.angle_gamma   90.00
#
_symmetry.space_group_name_H-M   'P 1'
#
loop_
_entity.id
_entity.type
_entity.pdbx_description
1 polymer ?
#
loop_
_entity_poly.entity_id
_entity_poly.type
_entity_poly.pdbx_seq_one_letter_code
_entity_poly.pdbx_strand_id
1 'polypeptide(L)'
;MTIRKVLVYSLIIPSVLSLLFNIPSIVKKDLGPLWLIPGILVAWTIGVFIGVIICAVVQEKRAEPWFYIGGQVITYGAVAAFILYQFYLTEKHELRFGNIEHNHSMVGLDRDSIYDSFDVSYIKTAFLKLESKFKDPNSFHLTSFFTIRRDTVSSNYNETVYTVYFAYTTTPEKKQLFSKISVLENQPTIDIFNGDALHHGEYKYLKAKEKQHQIEQMNEIKEALKDLPDTIKQQMRESLEEK
;
A
#
# COMPACT_ATOMS: atom_id res chain seq x y z
N MET A 1 -14.51 -15.51 -48.41
CA MET A 1 -13.27 -14.89 -47.91
C MET A 1 -12.47 -15.97 -47.21
N THR A 2 -11.18 -16.15 -47.49
CA THR A 2 -10.40 -17.26 -46.90
C THR A 2 -10.20 -17.01 -45.41
N ILE A 3 -10.40 -18.05 -44.58
CA ILE A 3 -10.16 -18.12 -43.12
C ILE A 3 -8.87 -17.37 -42.71
N ARG A 4 -7.86 -17.41 -43.59
CA ARG A 4 -6.59 -16.70 -43.50
C ARG A 4 -6.71 -15.18 -43.26
N LYS A 5 -7.64 -14.47 -43.90
CA LYS A 5 -7.81 -13.02 -43.71
C LYS A 5 -8.46 -12.70 -42.36
N VAL A 6 -9.44 -13.49 -41.92
CA VAL A 6 -10.08 -13.34 -40.61
C VAL A 6 -9.06 -13.59 -39.50
N LEU A 7 -8.22 -14.62 -39.62
CA LEU A 7 -7.10 -14.86 -38.69
C LEU A 7 -6.10 -13.69 -38.65
N VAL A 8 -5.72 -13.13 -39.80
CA VAL A 8 -4.78 -12.00 -39.84
C VAL A 8 -5.37 -10.73 -39.21
N TYR A 9 -6.60 -10.34 -39.56
CA TYR A 9 -7.23 -9.15 -38.97
C TYR A 9 -7.55 -9.33 -37.48
N SER A 10 -7.98 -10.53 -37.09
CA SER A 10 -8.24 -10.85 -35.70
C SER A 10 -6.96 -10.89 -34.87
N LEU A 11 -5.79 -11.28 -35.40
CA LEU A 11 -4.52 -11.29 -34.65
C LEU A 11 -3.86 -9.91 -34.54
N ILE A 12 -4.03 -9.03 -35.53
CA ILE A 12 -3.40 -7.68 -35.50
C ILE A 12 -3.96 -6.83 -34.35
N ILE A 13 -5.28 -6.89 -34.12
CA ILE A 13 -5.97 -6.11 -33.07
C ILE A 13 -5.44 -6.43 -31.65
N PRO A 14 -5.42 -7.70 -31.17
CA PRO A 14 -4.87 -8.06 -29.86
C PRO A 14 -3.37 -7.82 -29.77
N SER A 15 -2.59 -7.95 -30.86
CA SER A 15 -1.17 -7.62 -30.83
C SER A 15 -0.92 -6.12 -30.61
N VAL A 16 -1.69 -5.26 -31.28
CA VAL A 16 -1.61 -3.79 -31.11
C VAL A 16 -2.12 -3.37 -29.72
N LEU A 17 -3.22 -3.94 -29.25
CA LEU A 17 -3.75 -3.68 -27.90
C LEU A 17 -2.81 -4.19 -26.80
N SER A 18 -2.22 -5.38 -26.95
CA SER A 18 -1.21 -5.88 -26.00
C SER A 18 0.00 -4.97 -25.94
N LEU A 19 0.44 -4.42 -27.08
CA LEU A 19 1.51 -3.42 -27.12
C LEU A 19 1.10 -2.16 -26.35
N LEU A 20 -0.08 -1.61 -26.61
CA LEU A 20 -0.58 -0.40 -25.93
C LEU A 20 -0.73 -0.59 -24.41
N PHE A 21 -1.26 -1.74 -23.96
CA PHE A 21 -1.40 -2.04 -22.53
C PHE A 21 -0.06 -2.26 -21.81
N ASN A 22 1.02 -2.61 -22.53
CA ASN A 22 2.36 -2.79 -21.96
C ASN A 22 3.22 -1.51 -21.98
N ILE A 23 2.83 -0.45 -22.69
CA ILE A 23 3.58 0.83 -22.71
C ILE A 23 3.85 1.38 -21.29
N PRO A 24 2.88 1.42 -20.36
CA PRO A 24 3.13 1.94 -19.00
C PRO A 24 4.16 1.11 -18.21
N SER A 25 4.24 -0.19 -18.47
CA SER A 25 5.17 -1.10 -17.81
C SER A 25 6.59 -0.99 -18.36
N ILE A 26 6.75 -0.81 -19.68
CA ILE A 26 8.06 -0.58 -20.33
C ILE A 26 8.69 0.72 -19.82
N VAL A 27 7.89 1.75 -19.57
CA VAL A 27 8.36 3.05 -19.05
C VAL A 27 8.82 2.96 -17.59
N LYS A 28 8.28 2.02 -16.79
CA LYS A 28 8.63 1.87 -15.36
C LYS A 28 9.72 0.82 -15.06
N LYS A 29 10.21 0.09 -16.06
CA LYS A 29 11.23 -0.98 -15.91
C LYS A 29 10.89 -2.10 -14.89
N ASP A 30 9.65 -2.20 -14.46
CA ASP A 30 9.17 -3.42 -13.81
C ASP A 30 8.89 -4.47 -14.88
N LEU A 31 9.20 -5.75 -14.60
CA LEU A 31 8.69 -6.86 -15.38
C LEU A 31 7.17 -6.68 -15.49
N GLY A 32 6.73 -6.24 -16.66
CA GLY A 32 5.34 -5.91 -16.90
C GLY A 32 4.42 -7.08 -16.56
N PRO A 33 3.12 -6.82 -16.40
CA PRO A 33 2.16 -7.81 -15.96
C PRO A 33 1.97 -8.88 -17.05
N LEU A 34 2.86 -9.87 -17.10
CA LEU A 34 2.73 -11.08 -17.93
C LEU A 34 1.40 -11.79 -17.68
N TRP A 35 0.80 -11.57 -16.50
CA TRP A 35 -0.54 -12.02 -16.14
C TRP A 35 -1.68 -11.38 -16.95
N LEU A 36 -1.45 -10.28 -17.68
CA LEU A 36 -2.45 -9.69 -18.59
C LEU A 36 -2.61 -10.46 -19.90
N ILE A 37 -1.59 -11.22 -20.32
CA ILE A 37 -1.62 -11.96 -21.60
C ILE A 37 -2.79 -12.96 -21.67
N PRO A 38 -3.02 -13.81 -20.64
CA PRO A 38 -4.20 -14.67 -20.60
C PRO A 38 -5.52 -13.89 -20.72
N GLY A 39 -5.63 -12.74 -20.04
CA GLY A 39 -6.84 -11.90 -20.09
C GLY A 39 -7.12 -11.34 -21.48
N ILE A 40 -6.08 -10.90 -22.19
CA ILE A 40 -6.21 -10.40 -23.57
C ILE A 40 -6.61 -11.53 -24.53
N LEU A 41 -6.07 -12.73 -24.36
CA LEU A 41 -6.43 -13.89 -25.17
C LEU A 41 -7.91 -14.30 -24.96
N VAL A 42 -8.39 -14.30 -23.72
CA VAL A 42 -9.80 -14.58 -23.41
C VAL A 42 -10.73 -13.52 -24.03
N ALA A 43 -10.40 -12.24 -23.86
CA ALA A 43 -11.17 -11.14 -24.47
C ALA A 43 -11.19 -11.26 -26.00
N TRP A 44 -10.07 -11.61 -26.62
CA TRP A 44 -10.00 -11.85 -28.05
C TRP A 44 -10.91 -12.99 -28.50
N THR A 45 -10.90 -14.14 -27.81
CA THR A 45 -11.77 -15.28 -28.15
C THR A 45 -13.25 -14.91 -28.06
N ILE A 46 -13.64 -14.15 -27.02
CA ILE A 46 -15.01 -13.66 -26.84
C ILE A 46 -15.40 -12.72 -28.00
N GLY A 47 -14.53 -11.80 -28.39
CA GLY A 47 -14.80 -10.87 -29.49
C GLY A 47 -14.96 -11.56 -30.85
N VAL A 48 -14.16 -12.60 -31.12
CA VAL A 48 -14.31 -13.42 -32.35
C VAL A 48 -15.64 -14.16 -32.30
N PHE A 49 -15.97 -14.76 -31.15
CA PHE A 49 -17.22 -15.49 -30.96
C PHE A 49 -18.46 -14.61 -31.18
N ILE A 50 -18.46 -13.38 -30.65
CA ILE A 50 -19.52 -12.39 -30.91
C ILE A 50 -19.62 -12.09 -32.41
N GLY A 51 -18.49 -11.88 -33.09
CA GLY A 51 -18.45 -11.68 -34.54
C GLY A 51 -19.06 -12.85 -35.32
N VAL A 52 -18.73 -14.09 -34.94
CA VAL A 52 -19.31 -15.31 -35.54
C VAL A 52 -20.82 -15.37 -35.35
N ILE A 53 -21.32 -15.06 -34.15
CA ILE A 53 -22.77 -15.04 -33.88
C ILE A 53 -23.47 -14.02 -34.76
N ILE A 54 -22.94 -12.80 -34.85
CA ILE A 54 -23.53 -11.73 -35.68
C ILE A 54 -23.52 -12.14 -37.17
N CYS A 55 -22.42 -12.72 -37.66
CA CYS A 55 -22.34 -13.27 -39.01
C CYS A 55 -23.40 -14.34 -39.28
N ALA A 56 -23.63 -15.25 -38.32
CA ALA A 56 -24.60 -16.34 -38.45
C ALA A 56 -26.05 -15.81 -38.51
N VAL A 57 -26.35 -14.71 -37.80
CA VAL A 57 -27.67 -14.08 -37.78
C VAL A 57 -27.93 -13.26 -39.05
N VAL A 58 -26.96 -12.44 -39.48
CA VAL A 58 -27.17 -11.48 -40.58
C VAL A 58 -26.96 -12.11 -41.97
N GLN A 59 -26.20 -13.21 -42.08
CA GLN A 59 -25.97 -13.98 -43.31
C GLN A 59 -25.41 -13.19 -44.51
N GLU A 60 -24.86 -11.99 -44.28
CA GLU A 60 -24.24 -11.17 -45.33
C GLU A 60 -22.73 -11.43 -45.47
N LYS A 61 -22.35 -12.14 -46.53
CA LYS A 61 -20.93 -12.49 -46.83
C LYS A 61 -20.01 -11.29 -47.06
N ARG A 62 -20.55 -10.13 -47.45
CA ARG A 62 -19.76 -8.91 -47.69
C ARG A 62 -19.47 -8.14 -46.40
N ALA A 63 -20.34 -8.27 -45.40
CA ALA A 63 -20.22 -7.58 -44.11
C ALA A 63 -19.47 -8.42 -43.05
N GLU A 64 -19.21 -9.71 -43.32
CA GLU A 64 -18.50 -10.64 -42.43
C GLU A 64 -17.26 -10.04 -41.72
N PRO A 65 -16.33 -9.34 -42.40
CA PRO A 65 -15.14 -8.78 -41.74
C PRO A 65 -15.49 -7.70 -40.72
N TRP A 66 -16.51 -6.89 -41.02
CA TRP A 66 -16.98 -5.82 -40.16
C TRP A 66 -17.65 -6.35 -38.90
N PHE A 67 -18.31 -7.51 -38.97
CA PHE A 67 -18.87 -8.15 -37.79
C PHE A 67 -17.80 -8.67 -36.84
N TYR A 68 -16.70 -9.24 -37.33
CA TYR A 68 -15.56 -9.61 -36.47
C TYR A 68 -14.89 -8.40 -35.83
N ILE A 69 -14.67 -7.33 -36.60
CA ILE A 69 -14.10 -6.08 -36.07
C ILE A 69 -15.05 -5.48 -35.02
N GLY A 70 -16.36 -5.43 -35.31
CA GLY A 70 -17.38 -4.93 -34.38
C GLY A 70 -17.42 -5.73 -33.08
N GLY A 71 -17.40 -7.06 -33.15
CA GLY A 71 -17.35 -7.94 -31.96
C GLY A 71 -16.11 -7.71 -31.10
N GLN A 72 -14.94 -7.51 -31.72
CA GLN A 72 -13.71 -7.15 -31.01
C GLN A 72 -13.81 -5.78 -30.36
N VAL A 73 -14.30 -4.76 -31.07
CA VAL A 73 -14.47 -3.40 -30.54
C VAL A 73 -15.41 -3.39 -29.33
N ILE A 74 -16.54 -4.10 -29.40
CA ILE A 74 -17.48 -4.24 -28.27
C ILE A 74 -16.80 -4.88 -27.07
N THR A 75 -16.07 -5.97 -27.30
CA THR A 75 -15.44 -6.74 -26.20
C THR A 75 -14.32 -5.94 -25.53
N TYR A 76 -13.42 -5.34 -26.30
CA TYR A 76 -12.37 -4.49 -25.74
C TYR A 76 -12.92 -3.22 -25.10
N GLY A 77 -13.99 -2.64 -25.67
CA GLY A 77 -14.69 -1.51 -25.05
C GLY A 77 -15.26 -1.87 -23.67
N ALA A 78 -15.87 -3.05 -23.54
CA ALA A 78 -16.38 -3.54 -22.26
C ALA A 78 -15.26 -3.80 -21.24
N VAL A 79 -14.15 -4.42 -21.67
CA VAL A 79 -12.97 -4.64 -20.81
C VAL A 79 -12.38 -3.32 -20.34
N ALA A 80 -12.20 -2.34 -21.24
CA ALA A 80 -11.70 -1.03 -20.89
C ALA A 80 -12.62 -0.31 -19.90
N ALA A 81 -13.94 -0.35 -20.11
CA ALA A 81 -14.91 0.21 -19.18
C ALA A 81 -14.86 -0.46 -17.80
N PHE A 82 -14.71 -1.78 -17.75
CA PHE A 82 -14.55 -2.52 -16.50
C PHE A 82 -13.26 -2.13 -15.76
N ILE A 83 -12.13 -2.04 -16.46
CA ILE A 83 -10.85 -1.61 -15.89
C ILE A 83 -10.98 -0.19 -15.31
N LEU A 84 -11.55 0.74 -16.07
CA LEU A 84 -11.79 2.11 -15.60
C LEU A 84 -12.70 2.13 -14.37
N TYR A 85 -13.74 1.29 -14.34
CA TYR A 85 -14.63 1.17 -13.20
C TYR A 85 -13.91 0.63 -11.95
N GLN A 86 -13.02 -0.36 -12.11
CA GLN A 86 -12.21 -0.85 -11.00
C GLN A 86 -11.26 0.22 -10.49
N PHE A 87 -10.58 0.97 -11.37
CA PHE A 87 -9.75 2.10 -10.95
C PHE A 87 -10.55 3.15 -10.18
N TYR A 88 -11.75 3.49 -10.66
CA TYR A 88 -12.65 4.41 -9.96
C TYR A 88 -13.05 3.90 -8.56
N LEU A 89 -13.33 2.60 -8.43
CA LEU A 89 -13.65 1.98 -7.15
C LEU A 89 -12.45 2.01 -6.20
N THR A 90 -11.24 1.69 -6.67
CA THR A 90 -10.01 1.74 -5.89
C THR A 90 -9.72 3.15 -5.40
N GLU A 91 -9.81 4.15 -6.28
CA GLU A 91 -9.62 5.56 -5.89
C GLU A 91 -10.63 5.99 -4.83
N LYS A 92 -11.90 5.62 -4.99
CA LYS A 92 -12.94 5.90 -3.99
C LYS A 92 -12.68 5.19 -2.66
N HIS A 93 -12.11 3.98 -2.71
CA HIS A 93 -11.72 3.24 -1.53
C HIS A 93 -10.55 3.91 -0.80
N GLU A 94 -9.47 4.24 -1.51
CA GLU A 94 -8.32 4.96 -0.96
C GLU A 94 -8.72 6.31 -0.35
N LEU A 95 -9.60 7.06 -1.01
CA LEU A 95 -10.11 8.32 -0.49
C LEU A 95 -10.90 8.16 0.81
N ARG A 96 -11.54 7.00 1.04
CA ARG A 96 -12.40 6.75 2.19
C ARG A 96 -11.68 6.05 3.34
N PHE A 97 -10.75 5.14 3.03
CA PHE A 97 -10.14 4.23 4.00
C PHE A 97 -8.61 4.22 3.95
N GLY A 98 -7.98 4.89 2.99
CA GLY A 98 -6.54 4.79 2.77
C GLY A 98 -5.71 5.19 3.98
N ASN A 99 -6.09 6.26 4.70
CA ASN A 99 -5.37 6.62 5.92
C ASN A 99 -5.68 5.65 7.07
N ILE A 100 -6.90 5.12 7.15
CA ILE A 100 -7.28 4.15 8.19
C ILE A 100 -6.44 2.89 8.07
N GLU A 101 -6.40 2.27 6.89
CA GLU A 101 -5.63 1.04 6.63
C GLU A 101 -4.13 1.27 6.83
N HIS A 102 -3.61 2.40 6.34
CA HIS A 102 -2.22 2.78 6.59
C HIS A 102 -1.92 2.89 8.09
N ASN A 103 -2.75 3.61 8.84
CA ASN A 103 -2.54 3.83 10.27
C ASN A 103 -2.62 2.52 11.06
N HIS A 104 -3.61 1.67 10.75
CA HIS A 104 -3.83 0.38 11.40
C HIS A 104 -2.68 -0.59 11.13
N SER A 105 -2.25 -0.68 9.88
CA SER A 105 -1.10 -1.51 9.50
C SER A 105 0.20 -1.04 10.17
N MET A 106 0.39 0.27 10.31
CA MET A 106 1.59 0.86 10.92
C MET A 106 1.72 0.52 12.40
N VAL A 107 0.61 0.50 13.16
CA VAL A 107 0.60 0.09 14.57
C VAL A 107 0.37 -1.42 14.76
N GLY A 108 0.26 -2.16 13.65
CA GLY A 108 0.00 -3.60 13.66
C GLY A 108 -1.37 -3.98 14.22
N LEU A 109 -2.37 -3.10 14.12
CA LEU A 109 -3.72 -3.34 14.65
C LEU A 109 -4.36 -4.60 14.04
N ASP A 110 -4.21 -4.77 12.72
CA ASP A 110 -4.79 -5.88 11.94
C ASP A 110 -4.01 -7.20 12.05
N ARG A 111 -2.85 -7.17 12.72
CA ARG A 111 -2.07 -8.38 12.98
C ARG A 111 -2.57 -8.99 14.27
N ASP A 112 -3.46 -9.97 14.15
CA ASP A 112 -3.79 -10.93 15.21
C ASP A 112 -2.63 -11.91 15.36
N SER A 113 -1.48 -11.41 15.81
CA SER A 113 -0.37 -12.26 16.16
C SER A 113 -0.61 -12.79 17.58
N ILE A 114 -0.80 -14.11 17.69
CA ILE A 114 -0.84 -14.86 18.96
C ILE A 114 0.47 -14.66 19.78
N TYR A 115 1.48 -14.06 19.15
CA TYR A 115 2.78 -13.71 19.72
C TYR A 115 2.94 -12.21 20.01
N ASP A 116 1.88 -11.42 19.97
CA ASP A 116 1.94 -10.02 20.35
C ASP A 116 2.37 -9.96 21.83
N SER A 117 3.64 -9.62 22.02
CA SER A 117 4.20 -9.41 23.34
C SER A 117 3.38 -8.34 24.06
N PHE A 118 3.39 -8.37 25.40
CA PHE A 118 2.77 -7.32 26.23
C PHE A 118 3.14 -5.91 25.75
N ASP A 119 4.33 -5.75 25.16
CA ASP A 119 4.84 -4.49 24.65
C ASP A 119 4.15 -3.94 23.38
N VAL A 120 3.35 -4.73 22.66
CA VAL A 120 2.58 -4.22 21.49
C VAL A 120 1.19 -3.74 21.92
N SER A 121 0.64 -4.31 22.99
CA SER A 121 -0.73 -4.04 23.45
C SER A 121 -0.97 -2.57 23.85
N TYR A 122 0.02 -1.92 24.48
CA TYR A 122 -0.10 -0.52 24.90
C TYR A 122 -0.07 0.44 23.70
N ILE A 123 0.64 0.10 22.63
CA ILE A 123 0.70 0.91 21.40
C ILE A 123 -0.67 0.92 20.73
N LYS A 124 -1.28 -0.26 20.57
CA LYS A 124 -2.64 -0.41 20.04
C LYS A 124 -3.65 0.38 20.89
N THR A 125 -3.56 0.25 22.21
CA THR A 125 -4.44 0.96 23.15
C THR A 125 -4.29 2.47 23.06
N ALA A 126 -3.05 2.97 22.98
CA ALA A 126 -2.77 4.39 22.81
C ALA A 126 -3.26 4.90 21.45
N PHE A 127 -3.07 4.13 20.38
CA PHE A 127 -3.51 4.47 19.04
C PHE A 127 -5.04 4.55 18.94
N LEU A 128 -5.77 3.56 19.46
CA LEU A 128 -7.24 3.60 19.48
C LEU A 128 -7.76 4.81 20.27
N LYS A 129 -7.05 5.20 21.33
CA LYS A 129 -7.37 6.43 22.07
C LYS A 129 -7.15 7.68 21.23
N LEU A 130 -6.05 7.76 20.47
CA LEU A 130 -5.79 8.84 19.53
C LEU A 130 -6.90 8.92 18.46
N GLU A 131 -7.15 7.80 17.80
CA GLU A 131 -8.13 7.68 16.71
C GLU A 131 -9.53 8.12 17.18
N SER A 132 -9.92 7.75 18.41
CA SER A 132 -11.20 8.14 19.02
C SER A 132 -11.40 9.66 19.18
N LYS A 133 -10.35 10.48 19.06
CA LYS A 133 -10.44 11.94 19.09
C LYS A 133 -10.73 12.56 17.74
N PHE A 134 -10.53 11.83 16.65
CA PHE A 134 -10.89 12.28 15.32
C PHE A 134 -12.34 11.90 15.03
N LYS A 135 -13.14 12.87 14.55
CA LYS A 135 -14.52 12.59 14.11
C LYS A 135 -14.53 11.65 12.91
N ASP A 136 -13.52 11.76 12.06
CA ASP A 136 -13.26 10.89 10.93
C ASP A 136 -11.85 10.29 11.09
N PRO A 137 -11.72 8.97 11.32
CA PRO A 137 -10.43 8.30 11.41
C PRO A 137 -9.56 8.47 10.16
N ASN A 138 -10.17 8.73 8.99
CA ASN A 138 -9.44 8.98 7.76
C ASN A 138 -8.90 10.42 7.64
N SER A 139 -9.19 11.29 8.61
CA SER A 139 -8.76 12.70 8.60
C SER A 139 -7.30 12.92 9.03
N PHE A 140 -6.59 11.87 9.46
CA PHE A 140 -5.18 11.96 9.81
C PHE A 140 -4.39 10.78 9.25
N HIS A 141 -3.14 11.04 8.87
CA HIS A 141 -2.20 10.06 8.36
C HIS A 141 -1.01 9.96 9.31
N LEU A 142 -0.84 8.80 9.93
CA LEU A 142 0.24 8.50 10.85
C LEU A 142 1.55 8.39 10.08
N THR A 143 2.55 9.15 10.53
CA THR A 143 3.86 9.22 9.89
C THR A 143 4.93 8.49 10.68
N SER A 144 4.87 8.56 12.01
CA SER A 144 5.76 7.85 12.92
C SER A 144 5.13 7.74 14.30
N PHE A 145 5.61 6.77 15.10
CA PHE A 145 5.35 6.76 16.53
C PHE A 145 6.61 6.35 17.28
N PHE A 146 6.72 6.79 18.53
CA PHE A 146 7.84 6.50 19.41
C PHE A 146 7.33 6.18 20.81
N THR A 147 8.00 5.27 21.51
CA THR A 147 7.56 4.77 22.82
C THR A 147 8.61 5.02 23.89
N ILE A 148 8.17 5.42 25.08
CA ILE A 148 9.00 5.55 26.27
C ILE A 148 8.37 4.72 27.38
N ARG A 149 9.16 3.84 27.98
CA ARG A 149 8.79 3.11 29.18
C ARG A 149 9.30 3.84 30.42
N ARG A 150 8.45 3.97 31.44
CA ARG A 150 8.84 4.44 32.78
C ARG A 150 8.26 3.52 33.83
N ASP A 151 9.14 2.89 34.61
CA ASP A 151 8.71 2.11 35.76
C ASP A 151 8.40 3.08 36.91
N THR A 152 7.22 2.92 37.50
CA THR A 152 6.74 3.68 38.66
C THR A 152 6.70 2.78 39.88
N VAL A 153 7.18 3.29 41.02
CA VAL A 153 7.08 2.62 42.31
C VAL A 153 5.89 3.24 43.04
N SER A 154 4.73 2.61 42.95
CA SER A 154 3.58 2.94 43.78
C SER A 154 3.32 1.77 44.72
N SER A 155 3.45 2.01 46.03
CA SER A 155 2.74 1.21 47.04
C SER A 155 2.89 -0.33 46.89
N ASN A 156 4.12 -0.85 46.91
CA ASN A 156 4.47 -2.29 46.85
C ASN A 156 4.21 -3.04 45.52
N TYR A 157 3.76 -2.39 44.45
CA TYR A 157 3.69 -3.00 43.12
C TYR A 157 4.50 -2.18 42.09
N ASN A 158 5.27 -2.88 41.24
CA ASN A 158 5.97 -2.26 40.11
C ASN A 158 4.96 -2.07 38.98
N GLU A 159 4.49 -0.84 38.80
CA GLU A 159 3.62 -0.47 37.67
C GLU A 159 4.46 0.21 36.60
N THR A 160 4.27 -0.18 35.34
CA THR A 160 4.98 0.43 34.21
C THR A 160 4.03 1.35 33.45
N VAL A 161 4.40 2.62 33.32
CA VAL A 161 3.72 3.57 32.46
C VAL A 161 4.40 3.58 31.10
N TYR A 162 3.63 3.31 30.04
CA TYR A 162 4.09 3.40 28.67
C TYR A 162 3.60 4.71 28.06
N THR A 163 4.50 5.54 27.55
CA THR A 163 4.15 6.80 26.88
C THR A 163 4.42 6.65 25.39
N VAL A 164 3.39 6.82 24.57
CA VAL A 164 3.46 6.75 23.12
C VAL A 164 3.29 8.15 22.53
N TYR A 165 4.25 8.54 21.72
CA TYR A 165 4.23 9.78 20.95
C TYR A 165 3.88 9.43 19.51
N PHE A 166 2.75 9.92 19.02
CA PHE A 166 2.33 9.75 17.62
C PHE A 166 2.57 11.03 16.86
N ALA A 167 3.20 10.95 15.69
CA ALA A 167 3.31 12.05 14.75
C ALA A 167 2.49 11.77 13.50
N TYR A 168 1.71 12.74 13.06
CA TYR A 168 0.77 12.57 11.96
C TYR A 168 0.55 13.87 11.20
N THR A 169 0.05 13.74 9.97
CA THR A 169 -0.42 14.86 9.17
C THR A 169 -1.94 14.85 9.10
N THR A 170 -2.57 16.02 9.16
CA THR A 170 -4.04 16.12 9.03
C THR A 170 -4.44 16.40 7.59
N THR A 171 -5.54 15.81 7.14
CA THR A 171 -6.15 16.06 5.84
C THR A 171 -7.32 17.03 6.02
N PRO A 172 -7.48 18.08 5.19
CA PRO A 172 -6.68 18.44 4.01
C PRO A 172 -5.50 19.39 4.31
N GLU A 173 -5.37 19.91 5.53
CA GLU A 173 -4.46 21.02 5.85
C GLU A 173 -2.96 20.67 5.77
N LYS A 174 -2.62 19.37 5.73
CA LYS A 174 -1.25 18.81 5.73
C LYS A 174 -0.34 19.34 6.83
N LYS A 175 -0.92 19.76 7.96
CA LYS A 175 -0.17 20.19 9.14
C LYS A 175 0.45 18.99 9.84
N GLN A 176 1.74 19.09 10.17
CA GLN A 176 2.44 18.08 10.98
C GLN A 176 2.14 18.33 12.46
N LEU A 177 1.46 17.38 13.08
CA LEU A 177 1.07 17.43 14.47
C LEU A 177 1.64 16.22 15.20
N PHE A 178 1.67 16.29 16.52
CA PHE A 178 1.94 15.14 17.36
C PHE A 178 0.96 15.06 18.53
N SER A 179 0.79 13.86 19.06
CA SER A 179 0.06 13.60 20.29
C SER A 179 0.89 12.73 21.22
N LYS A 180 0.73 12.94 22.52
CA LYS A 180 1.36 12.17 23.58
C LYS A 180 0.28 11.47 24.39
N ILE A 181 0.39 10.16 24.51
CA ILE A 181 -0.59 9.33 25.20
C ILE A 181 0.14 8.40 26.15
N SER A 182 -0.17 8.48 27.44
CA SER A 182 0.31 7.54 28.44
C SER A 182 -0.69 6.42 28.67
N VAL A 183 -0.20 5.20 28.83
CA VAL A 183 -0.98 4.00 29.10
C VAL A 183 -0.45 3.38 30.39
N LEU A 184 -1.34 3.23 31.34
CA LEU A 184 -1.11 2.52 32.60
C LEU A 184 -2.22 1.47 32.74
N GLU A 185 -1.87 0.20 32.93
CA GLU A 185 -2.85 -0.90 33.06
C GLU A 185 -3.94 -0.91 31.98
N ASN A 186 -3.57 -0.71 30.71
CA ASN A 186 -4.48 -0.58 29.57
C ASN A 186 -5.47 0.59 29.65
N GLN A 187 -5.22 1.58 30.50
CA GLN A 187 -5.99 2.82 30.58
C GLN A 187 -5.21 3.95 29.88
N PRO A 188 -5.59 4.31 28.63
CA PRO A 188 -4.90 5.35 27.88
C PRO A 188 -5.42 6.74 28.27
N THR A 189 -4.50 7.62 28.63
CA THR A 189 -4.72 9.04 28.92
C THR A 189 -3.98 9.89 27.89
N ILE A 190 -4.68 10.87 27.31
CA ILE A 190 -4.07 11.80 26.36
C ILE A 190 -3.48 12.97 27.15
N ASP A 191 -2.17 13.10 27.13
CA ASP A 191 -1.46 14.20 27.78
C ASP A 191 -1.38 15.43 26.87
N ILE A 192 -1.13 15.20 25.57
CA ILE A 192 -1.04 16.24 24.55
C ILE A 192 -1.79 15.76 23.33
N PHE A 193 -2.71 16.58 22.82
CA PHE A 193 -3.44 16.33 21.58
C PHE A 193 -3.18 17.45 20.58
N ASN A 194 -2.83 17.10 19.33
CA ASN A 194 -2.60 18.05 18.24
C ASN A 194 -1.55 19.14 18.58
N GLY A 195 -0.47 18.76 19.27
CA GLY A 195 0.68 19.65 19.47
C GLY A 195 1.41 19.89 18.15
N ASP A 196 1.99 21.08 17.97
CA ASP A 196 2.79 21.40 16.79
C ASP A 196 4.12 20.64 16.82
N ALA A 197 4.27 19.64 15.93
CA ALA A 197 5.45 18.80 15.86
C ALA A 197 6.72 19.60 15.51
N LEU A 198 6.60 20.72 14.81
CA LEU A 198 7.74 21.54 14.39
C LEU A 198 8.20 22.52 15.46
N HIS A 199 7.40 22.81 16.49
CA HIS A 199 7.73 23.82 17.49
C HIS A 199 7.76 23.28 18.92
N HIS A 200 7.23 22.08 19.19
CA HIS A 200 7.22 21.53 20.52
C HIS A 200 8.60 20.98 20.94
N GLY A 201 9.17 21.56 22.00
CA GLY A 201 10.52 21.23 22.49
C GLY A 201 10.68 19.76 22.87
N GLU A 202 9.68 19.15 23.52
CA GLU A 202 9.71 17.73 23.91
C GLU A 202 9.80 16.79 22.71
N TYR A 203 8.99 17.02 21.67
CA TYR A 203 8.99 16.16 20.48
C TYR A 203 10.29 16.31 19.67
N LYS A 204 10.82 17.54 19.54
CA LYS A 204 12.13 17.78 18.93
C LYS A 204 13.25 17.03 19.63
N TYR A 205 13.27 17.12 20.96
CA TYR A 205 14.27 16.44 21.77
C TYR A 205 14.21 14.91 21.58
N LEU A 206 13.00 14.34 21.60
CA LEU A 206 12.81 12.90 21.41
C LEU A 206 13.21 12.42 20.01
N LYS A 207 12.82 13.16 18.97
CA LYS A 207 13.22 12.85 17.60
C LYS A 207 14.74 12.93 17.39
N ALA A 208 15.40 13.89 18.04
CA ALA A 208 16.86 13.99 18.01
C ALA A 208 17.52 12.80 18.73
N LYS A 209 16.98 12.41 19.89
CA LYS A 209 17.48 11.27 20.67
C LYS A 209 17.30 9.94 19.92
N GLU A 210 16.17 9.73 19.27
CA GLU A 210 15.92 8.56 18.43
C GLU A 210 16.91 8.49 17.27
N LYS A 211 17.10 9.61 16.56
CA LYS A 211 18.09 9.70 15.47
C LYS A 211 19.50 9.39 15.96
N GLN A 212 19.87 9.90 17.13
CA GLN A 212 21.17 9.60 17.73
C GLN A 212 21.31 8.10 18.03
N HIS A 213 20.29 7.48 18.63
CA HIS A 213 20.31 6.05 18.92
C HIS A 213 20.42 5.19 17.65
N GLN A 214 19.71 5.55 16.57
CA GLN A 214 19.83 4.88 15.28
C GLN A 214 21.26 5.00 14.69
N ILE A 215 21.91 6.15 14.85
CA ILE A 215 23.30 6.35 14.43
C ILE A 215 24.24 5.47 15.27
N GLU A 216 24.03 5.42 16.59
CA GLU A 216 24.81 4.58 17.50
C GLU A 216 24.68 3.09 17.14
N GLN A 217 23.45 2.59 16.97
CA GLN A 217 23.20 1.20 16.53
C GLN A 217 23.82 0.91 15.16
N MET A 218 23.71 1.83 14.20
CA MET A 218 24.33 1.66 12.88
C MET A 218 25.86 1.61 12.98
N ASN A 219 26.45 2.38 13.90
CA ASN A 219 27.89 2.32 14.14
C ASN A 219 28.30 1.03 14.83
N GLU A 220 27.54 0.54 15.82
CA GLU A 220 27.76 -0.76 16.45
C GLU A 220 27.68 -1.91 15.43
N ILE A 221 26.67 -1.88 14.55
CA ILE A 221 26.55 -2.84 13.44
C ILE A 221 27.78 -2.73 12.53
N LYS A 222 28.21 -1.52 12.16
CA LYS A 222 29.42 -1.33 11.33
C LYS A 222 30.69 -1.86 12.00
N GLU A 223 30.86 -1.66 13.30
CA GLU A 223 31.99 -2.21 14.06
C GLU A 223 31.90 -3.73 14.14
N ALA A 224 30.74 -4.31 14.47
CA ALA A 224 30.52 -5.75 14.48
C ALA A 224 30.74 -6.38 13.08
N LEU A 225 30.44 -5.63 12.02
CA LEU A 225 30.70 -6.04 10.65
C LEU A 225 32.19 -6.03 10.32
N LYS A 226 33.05 -5.22 10.93
CA LYS A 226 34.50 -5.19 10.60
C LYS A 226 35.18 -6.52 10.89
N ASP A 227 34.76 -7.21 11.95
CA ASP A 227 35.35 -8.47 12.42
C ASP A 227 34.80 -9.71 11.70
N LEU A 228 33.82 -9.54 10.81
CA LEU A 228 33.26 -10.65 10.04
C LEU A 228 34.13 -11.02 8.82
N PRO A 229 34.23 -12.32 8.46
CA PRO A 229 34.86 -12.76 7.22
C PRO A 229 34.23 -12.09 5.99
N ASP A 230 35.05 -11.77 4.99
CA ASP A 230 34.62 -10.99 3.81
C ASP A 230 33.47 -11.63 3.02
N THR A 231 33.36 -12.97 3.05
CA THR A 231 32.24 -13.72 2.47
C THR A 231 30.89 -13.38 3.10
N ILE A 232 30.85 -13.14 4.43
CA ILE A 232 29.61 -12.79 5.15
C ILE A 232 29.29 -11.30 4.93
N LYS A 233 30.30 -10.44 4.89
CA LYS A 233 30.12 -9.01 4.58
C LYS A 233 29.49 -8.79 3.20
N GLN A 234 29.89 -9.60 2.21
CA GLN A 234 29.38 -9.49 0.85
C GLN A 234 27.91 -9.93 0.75
N GLN A 235 27.54 -11.06 1.37
CA GLN A 235 26.15 -11.51 1.44
C GLN A 235 25.22 -10.51 2.15
N MET A 236 25.70 -9.87 3.23
CA MET A 236 24.89 -8.85 3.91
C MET A 236 24.72 -7.56 3.09
N ARG A 237 25.74 -7.13 2.33
CA ARG A 237 25.62 -5.97 1.43
C ARG A 237 24.58 -6.20 0.35
N GLU A 238 24.60 -7.37 -0.28
CA GLU A 238 23.62 -7.75 -1.30
C GLU A 238 22.19 -7.74 -0.72
N SER A 239 21.99 -8.20 0.53
CA SER A 239 20.67 -8.19 1.19
C SER A 239 20.16 -6.81 1.63
N LEU A 240 21.04 -5.82 1.77
CA LEU A 240 20.70 -4.45 2.17
C LEU A 240 20.44 -3.54 0.97
N GLU A 241 20.96 -3.86 -0.21
CA GLU A 241 20.72 -3.12 -1.46
C GLU A 241 19.46 -3.59 -2.23
N GLU A 242 18.90 -4.77 -1.88
CA GLU A 242 17.66 -5.30 -2.45
C GLU A 242 16.35 -4.81 -1.76
N LYS A 243 16.43 -3.94 -0.75
CA LYS A 243 15.26 -3.33 -0.08
C LYS A 243 15.12 -1.85 -0.37
#